data_AF-A0A238LHK7-F1
#
_entry.id   AF-A0A238LHK7-F1
#
_cell.length_a   1.000
_cell.length_b   1.000
_cell.length_c   1.000
_cell.angle_alpha   90.00
_cell.angle_beta   90.00
_cell.angle_gamma   90.00
#
_symmetry.space_group_name_H-M   'P 1'
#
loop_
_entity.id
_entity.type
_entity.pdbx_description
1 polymer ?
#
loop_
_entity_poly.entity_id
_entity_poly.type
_entity_poly.pdbx_seq_one_letter_code
_entity_poly.pdbx_strand_id
1 'polypeptide(L)'
;MPALQFVTYETSASDLEISQITELEIIDNGSGPVLYATTRYDGAISAWDIDGQTLTVTDTSNHRRNDAAGAEADLTWIETSDNIALLTGGGSGTRSLHTISLISLHRGVYVPFSDFL
;
A
#
# COMPACT_ATOMS: atom_id res chain seq x y z
N MET A 1 -2.84 20.90 -33.05
CA MET A 1 -1.98 21.37 -31.96
C MET A 1 -1.40 20.13 -31.31
N PRO A 2 -0.08 19.89 -31.33
CA PRO A 2 0.47 18.74 -30.64
C PRO A 2 0.39 18.96 -29.13
N ALA A 3 -0.01 17.93 -28.39
CA ALA A 3 0.00 17.89 -26.94
C ALA A 3 0.99 16.80 -26.49
N LEU A 4 1.75 17.11 -25.44
CA LEU A 4 2.60 16.14 -24.76
C LEU A 4 1.81 15.61 -23.57
N GLN A 5 1.70 14.29 -23.48
CA GLN A 5 1.13 13.59 -22.33
C GLN A 5 2.24 12.80 -21.65
N PHE A 6 2.34 12.94 -20.33
CA PHE A 6 3.16 12.05 -19.52
C PHE A 6 2.34 10.79 -19.25
N VAL A 7 2.81 9.66 -19.78
CA VAL A 7 2.25 8.35 -19.48
C VAL A 7 3.15 7.71 -18.44
N THR A 8 2.64 7.56 -17.22
CA THR A 8 3.37 6.94 -16.11
C THR A 8 3.50 5.43 -16.33
N TYR A 9 2.50 4.82 -16.98
CA TYR A 9 2.45 3.39 -17.30
C TYR A 9 1.52 3.11 -18.50
N GLU A 10 1.93 2.23 -19.42
CA GLU A 10 1.11 1.74 -20.54
C GLU A 10 0.60 0.34 -20.22
N THR A 11 -0.73 0.14 -20.22
CA THR A 11 -1.34 -1.16 -19.93
C THR A 11 -1.57 -1.98 -21.21
N SER A 12 -1.23 -3.26 -21.17
CA SER A 12 -1.66 -4.29 -22.12
C SER A 12 -2.74 -5.16 -21.48
N ALA A 13 -3.59 -5.80 -22.31
CA ALA A 13 -4.57 -6.78 -21.82
C ALA A 13 -3.92 -7.98 -21.08
N SER A 14 -2.65 -8.27 -21.37
CA SER A 14 -1.84 -9.27 -20.67
C SER A 14 -1.42 -8.85 -19.25
N ASP A 15 -1.44 -7.56 -18.94
CA ASP A 15 -0.98 -7.03 -17.66
C ASP A 15 -2.01 -7.23 -16.55
N LEU A 16 -3.25 -7.59 -16.94
CA LEU A 16 -4.33 -7.93 -16.02
C LEU A 16 -4.07 -9.21 -15.22
N GLU A 17 -3.04 -9.98 -15.56
CA GLU A 17 -2.67 -11.23 -14.88
C GLU A 17 -1.34 -11.14 -14.12
N ILE A 18 -0.73 -9.94 -14.06
CA ILE A 18 0.56 -9.71 -13.41
C ILE A 18 0.35 -8.70 -12.29
N SER A 19 0.92 -8.98 -11.12
CA SER A 19 0.94 -8.02 -10.01
C SER A 19 1.83 -6.83 -10.35
N GLN A 20 1.30 -5.62 -10.16
CA GLN A 20 1.99 -4.38 -10.50
C GLN A 20 1.87 -3.37 -9.38
N ILE A 21 2.97 -2.73 -8.99
CA ILE A 21 2.90 -1.64 -8.00
C ILE A 21 2.02 -0.52 -8.56
N THR A 22 0.97 -0.15 -7.81
CA THR A 22 0.07 0.95 -8.17
C THR A 22 0.48 2.24 -7.49
N GLU A 23 0.98 2.14 -6.26
CA GLU A 23 1.41 3.30 -5.48
C GLU A 23 2.58 2.96 -4.56
N LEU A 24 3.37 4.00 -4.26
CA LEU A 24 4.49 3.98 -3.33
C LEU A 24 4.38 5.18 -2.40
N GLU A 25 4.48 4.94 -1.09
CA GLU A 25 4.47 6.00 -0.08
C GLU A 25 5.57 5.77 0.95
N ILE A 26 6.30 6.82 1.32
CA ILE A 26 7.31 6.76 2.39
C ILE A 26 6.75 7.41 3.64
N ILE A 27 6.78 6.69 4.75
CA ILE A 27 6.26 7.14 6.04
C ILE A 27 7.31 6.89 7.11
N ASP A 28 7.59 7.91 7.92
CA ASP A 28 8.35 7.72 9.16
C ASP A 28 7.42 7.16 10.23
N ASN A 29 7.69 5.94 10.68
CA ASN A 29 6.86 5.25 11.68
C ASN A 29 7.30 5.53 13.13
N GLY A 30 8.18 6.51 13.35
CA GLY A 30 8.77 6.83 14.65
C GLY A 30 10.00 5.98 15.00
N SER A 31 10.26 4.90 14.27
CA SER A 31 11.51 4.12 14.33
C SER A 31 12.43 4.37 13.14
N GLY A 32 11.96 5.11 12.13
CA GLY A 32 12.66 5.37 10.88
C GLY A 32 11.72 5.39 9.67
N PRO A 33 12.23 5.77 8.48
CA PRO A 33 11.46 5.77 7.24
C PRO A 33 11.15 4.35 6.75
N VAL A 34 9.90 4.12 6.39
CA VAL A 34 9.40 2.88 5.80
C VAL A 34 8.75 3.20 4.46
N LEU A 35 9.11 2.44 3.42
CA LEU A 35 8.44 2.47 2.12
C LEU A 35 7.26 1.49 2.16
N TYR A 36 6.09 1.94 1.75
CA TYR A 36 4.90 1.11 1.55
C TYR A 36 4.56 1.04 0.07
N ALA A 37 4.05 -0.10 -0.39
CA ALA A 37 3.51 -0.26 -1.73
C ALA A 37 2.20 -1.03 -1.72
N THR A 38 1.31 -0.71 -2.65
CA THR A 38 0.17 -1.55 -3.04
C THR A 38 0.40 -2.12 -4.41
N THR A 39 -0.14 -3.31 -4.66
CA THR A 39 -0.11 -3.93 -5.99
C THR A 39 -1.50 -4.19 -6.56
N ARG A 40 -1.64 -3.84 -7.84
CA ARG A 40 -2.72 -4.25 -8.72
C ARG A 40 -2.74 -5.77 -8.82
N TYR A 41 -3.92 -6.34 -9.07
CA TYR A 41 -4.18 -7.77 -9.28
C TYR A 41 -4.20 -8.64 -8.02
N ASP A 42 -3.11 -8.69 -7.25
CA ASP A 42 -3.02 -9.53 -6.04
C ASP A 42 -3.21 -8.76 -4.73
N GLY A 43 -3.50 -7.45 -4.82
CA GLY A 43 -3.83 -6.59 -3.70
C GLY A 43 -2.77 -6.60 -2.61
N ALA A 44 -1.53 -6.94 -2.92
CA ALA A 44 -0.51 -7.08 -1.90
C ALA A 44 -0.14 -5.71 -1.37
N ILE A 45 0.05 -5.64 -0.06
CA ILE A 45 0.56 -4.46 0.63
C ILE A 45 1.87 -4.86 1.26
N SER A 46 2.94 -4.22 0.84
CA SER A 46 4.29 -4.53 1.27
C SER A 46 4.92 -3.33 1.95
N ALA A 47 5.73 -3.60 2.97
CA ALA A 47 6.49 -2.59 3.70
C ALA A 47 7.98 -2.94 3.68
N TRP A 48 8.83 -1.92 3.50
CA TRP A 48 10.28 -2.06 3.55
C TRP A 48 10.93 -0.99 4.41
N ASP A 49 11.87 -1.40 5.25
CA ASP A 49 12.83 -0.49 5.88
C ASP A 49 13.77 0.05 4.78
N ILE A 50 13.90 1.38 4.75
CA ILE A 50 14.75 2.11 3.81
C ILE A 50 15.79 3.00 4.51
N ASP A 51 15.94 2.91 5.84
CA ASP A 51 16.94 3.66 6.60
C ASP A 51 18.36 3.07 6.41
N GLY A 52 18.42 1.78 6.08
CA GLY A 52 19.66 1.07 5.75
C GLY A 52 20.13 1.24 4.29
N GLN A 53 21.32 0.70 3.98
CA GLN A 53 21.83 0.67 2.60
C GLN A 53 21.11 -0.36 1.70
N THR A 54 20.27 -1.21 2.28
CA THR A 54 19.55 -2.29 1.58
C THR A 54 18.08 -2.22 1.96
N LEU A 55 17.20 -2.22 0.95
CA LEU A 55 15.76 -2.40 1.15
C LEU A 55 15.50 -3.76 1.81
N THR A 56 14.93 -3.73 3.01
CA THR A 56 14.61 -4.94 3.76
C THR A 56 13.11 -5.01 3.95
N VAL A 57 12.46 -6.09 3.48
CA VAL A 57 11.02 -6.30 3.70
C VAL A 57 10.77 -6.42 5.20
N THR A 58 9.92 -5.56 5.74
CA THR A 58 9.50 -5.60 7.14
C THR A 58 8.14 -6.29 7.30
N ASP A 59 7.27 -6.18 6.30
CA ASP A 59 5.93 -6.75 6.37
C ASP A 59 5.29 -6.96 4.99
N THR A 60 4.35 -7.90 4.90
CA THR A 60 3.57 -8.15 3.68
C THR A 60 2.21 -8.76 4.00
N SER A 61 1.15 -8.10 3.52
CA SER A 61 -0.21 -8.63 3.49
C SER A 61 -0.59 -8.97 2.05
N ASN A 62 -1.00 -10.21 1.79
CA ASN A 62 -1.41 -10.64 0.45
C ASN A 62 -2.93 -10.77 0.39
N HIS A 63 -3.56 -10.15 -0.62
CA HIS A 63 -5.00 -10.19 -0.79
C HIS A 63 -5.38 -10.85 -2.14
N ARG A 64 -5.52 -12.18 -2.17
CA ARG A 64 -5.76 -12.96 -3.40
C ARG A 64 -7.15 -12.79 -4.06
N ARG A 65 -7.58 -11.57 -4.38
CA ARG A 65 -8.74 -11.30 -5.26
C ARG A 65 -8.57 -9.96 -5.98
N ASN A 66 -9.02 -9.90 -7.23
CA ASN A 66 -8.96 -8.68 -8.05
C ASN A 66 -9.84 -7.53 -7.51
N ASP A 67 -10.73 -7.82 -6.54
CA ASP A 67 -11.57 -6.83 -5.84
C ASP A 67 -11.10 -6.53 -4.41
N ALA A 68 -9.97 -7.11 -3.99
CA ALA A 68 -9.44 -6.89 -2.66
C ALA A 68 -8.76 -5.52 -2.54
N ALA A 69 -8.60 -5.06 -1.30
CA ALA A 69 -7.83 -3.86 -1.01
C ALA A 69 -6.41 -3.97 -1.57
N GLY A 70 -5.93 -2.92 -2.23
CA GLY A 70 -4.67 -2.90 -2.99
C GLY A 70 -4.84 -3.12 -4.50
N ALA A 71 -5.88 -3.87 -4.93
CA ALA A 71 -5.98 -4.35 -6.31
C ALA A 71 -6.31 -3.27 -7.38
N GLU A 72 -6.83 -2.12 -6.96
CA GLU A 72 -7.05 -0.90 -7.78
C GLU A 72 -6.62 0.36 -7.01
N ALA A 73 -5.80 0.19 -5.96
CA ALA A 73 -5.75 1.17 -4.89
C ALA A 73 -4.77 2.31 -5.13
N ASP A 74 -5.24 3.52 -4.81
CA ASP A 74 -4.41 4.53 -4.19
C ASP A 74 -4.23 4.21 -2.67
N LEU A 75 -3.09 4.59 -2.12
CA LEU A 75 -2.76 4.71 -0.71
C LEU A 75 -3.08 6.14 -0.25
N THR A 76 -3.72 6.24 0.91
CA THR A 76 -3.78 7.51 1.62
C THR A 76 -3.63 7.27 3.09
N TRP A 77 -3.00 8.20 3.79
CA TRP A 77 -2.89 8.14 5.23
C TRP A 77 -4.11 8.78 5.88
N ILE A 78 -4.59 8.12 6.94
CA ILE A 78 -5.59 8.66 7.83
C ILE A 78 -4.98 8.77 9.22
N GLU A 79 -5.04 9.97 9.77
CA GLU A 79 -4.70 10.22 11.16
C GLU A 79 -5.99 10.32 11.97
N THR A 80 -6.06 9.52 13.02
CA THR A 80 -7.10 9.60 14.05
C THR A 80 -6.45 10.10 15.34
N SER A 81 -7.24 10.39 16.37
CA SER A 81 -6.71 10.82 17.67
C SER A 81 -5.69 9.84 18.27
N ASP A 82 -5.77 8.56 17.89
CA ASP A 82 -5.04 7.48 18.57
C ASP A 82 -4.14 6.66 17.61
N ASN A 83 -4.20 6.93 16.31
CA ASN A 83 -3.59 6.06 15.30
C ASN A 83 -3.29 6.78 13.98
N ILE A 84 -2.14 6.45 13.40
CA ILE A 84 -1.86 6.70 11.98
C ILE A 84 -2.04 5.38 11.23
N ALA A 85 -2.93 5.37 10.23
CA ALA A 85 -3.20 4.19 9.43
C ALA A 85 -3.10 4.51 7.93
N LEU A 86 -2.70 3.51 7.14
CA LEU A 86 -2.87 3.53 5.70
C LEU A 86 -4.25 3.04 5.34
N LEU A 87 -4.98 3.81 4.55
CA LEU A 87 -6.23 3.44 3.91
C LEU A 87 -5.95 3.08 2.45
N THR A 88 -6.49 1.95 2.02
CA THR A 88 -6.39 1.46 0.65
C THR A 88 -7.74 0.94 0.17
N GLY A 89 -8.02 1.10 -1.13
CA GLY A 89 -9.27 0.69 -1.78
C GLY A 89 -9.16 -0.60 -2.58
N GLY A 90 -10.29 -1.23 -2.87
CA GLY A 90 -10.42 -2.37 -3.77
C GLY A 90 -11.29 -2.09 -5.00
N GLY A 91 -11.12 -2.92 -6.03
CA GLY A 91 -11.74 -2.76 -7.36
C GLY A 91 -13.24 -3.05 -7.47
N SER A 92 -13.76 -2.99 -8.70
CA SER A 92 -15.20 -2.91 -9.00
C SER A 92 -16.02 -4.10 -8.49
N GLY A 93 -17.12 -3.83 -7.78
CA GLY A 93 -18.14 -4.80 -7.39
C GLY A 93 -18.39 -4.86 -5.89
N THR A 94 -17.34 -4.87 -5.08
CA THR A 94 -17.42 -4.93 -3.61
C THR A 94 -16.99 -3.64 -2.92
N ARG A 95 -16.24 -2.74 -3.60
CA ARG A 95 -15.82 -1.42 -3.08
C ARG A 95 -15.24 -1.52 -1.67
N SER A 96 -14.35 -2.49 -1.47
CA SER A 96 -13.74 -2.74 -0.18
C SER A 96 -12.79 -1.63 0.19
N LEU A 97 -12.88 -1.11 1.42
CA LEU A 97 -11.88 -0.24 2.02
C LEU A 97 -11.19 -1.03 3.12
N HIS A 98 -9.88 -0.94 3.18
CA HIS A 98 -9.09 -1.58 4.23
C HIS A 98 -8.13 -0.57 4.86
N THR A 99 -8.08 -0.59 6.18
CA THR A 99 -7.17 0.24 6.96
C THR A 99 -6.11 -0.64 7.60
N ILE A 100 -4.85 -0.26 7.42
CA ILE A 100 -3.71 -0.87 8.09
C ILE A 100 -3.18 0.13 9.10
N SER A 101 -3.31 -0.20 10.38
CA SER A 101 -2.75 0.60 11.46
C SER A 101 -1.23 0.54 11.42
N LEU A 102 -0.55 1.68 11.34
CA LEU A 102 0.91 1.75 11.27
C LEU A 102 1.53 2.07 12.63
N ILE A 103 0.92 3.00 13.38
CA ILE A 103 1.45 3.48 14.65
C ILE A 103 0.31 3.70 15.64
N SER A 104 0.32 2.97 16.76
CA SER A 104 -0.53 3.35 17.89
C SER A 104 0.08 4.55 18.63
N LEU A 105 -0.57 5.72 18.55
CA LEU A 105 -0.09 6.96 19.17
C LEU A 105 -0.09 6.90 20.72
N HIS A 106 -0.80 5.93 21.32
CA HIS A 106 -0.74 5.64 22.75
C HIS A 106 0.49 4.83 23.18
N ARG A 107 1.17 4.15 22.24
CA ARG A 107 2.30 3.27 22.56
C ARG A 107 3.60 3.67 21.85
N GLY A 108 3.54 4.47 20.80
CA GLY A 108 4.73 4.88 20.02
C GLY A 108 5.45 3.69 19.38
N VAL A 109 4.73 2.61 19.08
CA VAL A 109 5.28 1.34 18.62
C VAL A 109 4.60 0.93 17.31
N TYR A 110 5.42 0.47 16.35
CA TYR A 110 4.99 -0.14 15.10
C TYR A 110 4.08 -1.35 15.35
N VAL A 111 3.00 -1.49 14.57
CA VAL A 111 2.09 -2.64 14.64
C VAL A 111 2.21 -3.47 13.35
N PRO A 112 2.57 -4.77 13.42
CA PRO A 112 2.71 -5.61 12.24
C PRO A 112 1.34 -5.94 11.61
N PHE A 113 1.31 -6.17 10.30
CA PHE A 113 0.11 -6.49 9.53
C PHE A 113 -0.56 -7.79 9.99
N SER A 114 0.21 -8.71 10.59
CA SER A 114 -0.29 -9.98 11.12
C SER A 114 -1.35 -9.83 12.21
N ASP A 115 -1.41 -8.69 12.87
CA ASP A 115 -2.32 -8.46 14.00
C ASP A 115 -3.75 -8.11 13.55
N PHE A 116 -4.03 -8.11 12.24
CA PHE A 116 -5.29 -7.65 11.65
C PHE A 116 -6.06 -8.69 10.82
N LEU A 117 -5.63 -9.97 10.82
CA LEU A 117 -6.32 -11.09 10.14
C LEU A 117 -7.17 -11.95 11.07
#